data_AF-A0A1B9ALJ5-F1
#
_entry.id   AF-A0A1B9ALJ5-F1
#
_cell.length_a   1.000
_cell.length_b   1.000
_cell.length_c   1.000
_cell.angle_alpha   90.00
_cell.angle_beta   90.00
_cell.angle_gamma   90.00
#
_symmetry.space_group_name_H-M   'P 1'
#
loop_
_entity.id
_entity.type
_entity.pdbx_description
1 polymer ?
#
loop_
_entity_poly.entity_id
_entity_poly.type
_entity_poly.pdbx_seq_one_letter_code
_entity_poly.pdbx_strand_id
1 'polypeptide(L)'
;MFTDWLYKVNYINMIGFIFGSLMMFFGWNAPLMGALLLAAGVLLIISKLNGRPFIYFMTYFVHLCLIGLLIFELLSIEWLSINPILFVVCIAALISLIAVIIRSNTSTLSLFWLALHILILAYGFIGEGTFWSTVWSPGSVQVVFKTFYSILIAFFLIGVFLDRFQNELRREYRDRN
;
A
#
# COMPACT_ATOMS: atom_id res chain seq x y z
N MET A 1 -4.83 -16.74 -15.94
CA MET A 1 -5.62 -15.57 -16.39
C MET A 1 -5.73 -14.48 -15.33
N PHE A 2 -6.34 -14.71 -14.15
CA PHE A 2 -6.45 -13.66 -13.12
C PHE A 2 -5.13 -13.38 -12.37
N THR A 3 -4.34 -14.41 -12.10
CA THR A 3 -2.97 -14.26 -11.57
C THR A 3 -2.11 -13.37 -12.48
N ASP A 4 -2.24 -13.54 -13.79
CA ASP A 4 -1.47 -12.77 -14.79
C ASP A 4 -1.89 -11.30 -14.79
N TRP A 5 -3.19 -11.03 -14.58
CA TRP A 5 -3.68 -9.67 -14.41
C TRP A 5 -3.13 -9.01 -13.14
N LEU A 6 -3.09 -9.73 -12.02
CA LEU A 6 -2.50 -9.23 -10.77
C LEU A 6 -0.99 -8.95 -10.89
N TYR A 7 -0.26 -9.70 -11.74
CA TYR A 7 1.14 -9.38 -12.04
C TYR A 7 1.25 -8.08 -12.83
N LYS A 8 0.39 -7.85 -13.83
CA LYS A 8 0.35 -6.58 -14.57
C LYS A 8 0.05 -5.39 -13.68
N VAL A 9 -0.91 -5.53 -12.76
CA VAL A 9 -1.22 -4.50 -11.75
C VAL A 9 0.01 -4.19 -10.89
N ASN A 10 0.80 -5.20 -10.51
CA ASN A 10 2.02 -4.97 -9.75
C ASN A 10 3.10 -4.19 -10.51
N TYR A 11 3.26 -4.45 -11.81
CA TYR A 11 4.18 -3.68 -12.63
C TYR A 11 3.74 -2.23 -12.75
N ILE A 12 2.43 -1.98 -12.93
CA ILE A 12 1.87 -0.62 -12.92
C ILE A 12 2.12 0.05 -11.57
N ASN A 13 1.87 -0.66 -10.47
CA ASN A 13 2.16 -0.13 -9.13
C ASN A 13 3.64 0.16 -8.93
N MET A 14 4.55 -0.68 -9.45
CA MET A 14 5.98 -0.43 -9.37
C MET A 14 6.37 0.88 -10.04
N ILE A 15 5.79 1.18 -11.21
CA ILE A 15 5.99 2.48 -11.86
C ILE A 15 5.51 3.61 -10.95
N GLY A 16 4.33 3.46 -10.33
CA GLY A 16 3.79 4.40 -9.35
C GLY A 16 4.69 4.59 -8.12
N PHE A 17 5.23 3.49 -7.58
CA PHE A 17 6.16 3.49 -6.43
C PHE A 17 7.47 4.17 -6.76
N ILE A 18 8.08 3.88 -7.92
CA ILE A 18 9.31 4.53 -8.38
C ILE A 18 9.06 6.02 -8.57
N PHE A 19 7.99 6.38 -9.28
CA PHE A 19 7.64 7.77 -9.54
C PHE A 19 7.39 8.55 -8.24
N GLY A 20 6.56 8.02 -7.35
CA GLY A 20 6.29 8.64 -6.06
C GLY A 20 7.54 8.73 -5.18
N SER A 21 8.42 7.73 -5.24
CA SER A 21 9.67 7.73 -4.48
C SER A 21 10.59 8.86 -4.95
N LEU A 22 10.76 9.01 -6.27
CA LEU A 22 11.53 10.12 -6.85
C LEU A 22 10.94 11.48 -6.46
N MET A 23 9.62 11.63 -6.51
CA MET A 23 8.96 12.87 -6.08
C MET A 23 9.21 13.15 -4.59
N MET A 24 9.15 12.14 -3.72
CA MET A 24 9.43 12.30 -2.29
C MET A 24 10.90 12.65 -2.00
N PHE A 25 11.85 12.04 -2.73
CA PHE A 25 13.27 12.34 -2.57
C PHE A 25 13.64 13.75 -3.05
N PHE A 26 13.25 14.10 -4.27
CA PHE A 26 13.74 15.30 -4.93
C PHE A 26 12.77 16.49 -4.85
N GLY A 27 11.47 16.24 -4.89
CA GLY A 27 10.45 17.29 -4.86
C GLY A 27 10.16 17.78 -3.45
N TRP A 28 10.07 16.86 -2.49
CA TRP A 28 9.52 17.16 -1.15
C TRP A 28 10.53 16.98 -0.01
N ASN A 29 11.76 16.58 -0.32
CA ASN A 29 12.82 16.36 0.67
C ASN A 29 12.39 15.43 1.84
N ALA A 30 11.64 14.37 1.51
CA ALA A 30 11.13 13.37 2.44
C ALA A 30 11.80 12.00 2.18
N PRO A 31 13.11 11.86 2.45
CA PRO A 31 13.89 10.70 2.01
C PRO A 31 13.45 9.39 2.69
N LEU A 32 12.98 9.45 3.94
CA LEU A 32 12.48 8.27 4.64
C LEU A 32 11.24 7.69 3.95
N MET A 33 10.25 8.54 3.64
CA MET A 33 9.03 8.13 2.94
C MET A 33 9.34 7.66 1.53
N GLY A 34 10.24 8.35 0.81
CA GLY A 34 10.72 7.93 -0.50
C GLY A 34 11.36 6.54 -0.48
N ALA A 35 12.23 6.25 0.50
CA ALA A 35 12.87 4.95 0.68
C ALA A 35 11.86 3.85 1.01
N LEU A 36 10.93 4.11 1.94
CA LEU A 36 9.88 3.16 2.32
C LEU A 36 8.95 2.84 1.15
N LEU A 37 8.61 3.84 0.33
CA LEU A 37 7.76 3.68 -0.84
C LEU A 37 8.43 2.80 -1.91
N LEU A 38 9.73 2.99 -2.14
CA LEU A 38 10.49 2.14 -3.05
C LEU A 38 10.62 0.71 -2.51
N ALA A 39 10.91 0.56 -1.21
CA ALA A 39 10.98 -0.73 -0.54
C ALA A 39 9.63 -1.47 -0.60
N ALA A 40 8.52 -0.75 -0.45
CA ALA A 40 7.18 -1.31 -0.60
C ALA A 40 6.97 -1.88 -2.01
N GLY A 41 7.29 -1.12 -3.06
CA GLY A 41 7.18 -1.60 -4.45
C GLY A 41 7.99 -2.86 -4.72
N VAL A 42 9.25 -2.89 -4.28
CA VAL A 42 10.14 -4.05 -4.42
C VAL A 42 9.60 -5.27 -3.67
N LEU A 43 9.20 -5.10 -2.41
CA LEU A 43 8.65 -6.17 -1.59
C LEU A 43 7.34 -6.73 -2.14
N LEU A 44 6.50 -5.91 -2.76
CA LEU A 44 5.24 -6.33 -3.38
C LEU A 44 5.46 -7.26 -4.59
N ILE A 45 6.56 -7.09 -5.33
CA ILE A 45 6.95 -8.01 -6.41
C ILE A 45 7.61 -9.27 -5.82
N ILE A 46 8.60 -9.08 -4.92
CA ILE A 46 9.36 -10.19 -4.35
C ILE A 46 8.43 -11.17 -3.61
N SER A 47 7.41 -10.69 -2.89
CA SER A 47 6.44 -11.56 -2.20
C SER A 47 5.65 -12.46 -3.13
N LYS A 48 5.43 -12.07 -4.39
CA LYS A 48 4.74 -12.91 -5.36
C LYS A 48 5.67 -13.93 -6.01
N LEU A 49 6.95 -13.58 -6.17
CA LEU A 49 7.97 -14.49 -6.69
C LEU A 49 8.43 -15.52 -5.64
N ASN A 50 8.39 -15.15 -4.36
CA ASN A 50 8.95 -15.93 -3.28
C ASN A 50 7.91 -16.17 -2.18
N GLY A 51 7.46 -17.42 -2.06
CA GLY A 51 6.39 -17.82 -1.13
C GLY A 51 6.79 -17.94 0.34
N ARG A 52 7.94 -17.40 0.75
CA ARG A 52 8.39 -17.49 2.16
C ARG A 52 7.53 -16.62 3.08
N PRO A 53 7.03 -17.15 4.22
CA PRO A 53 6.19 -16.38 5.16
C PRO A 53 6.83 -15.08 5.65
N PHE A 54 8.15 -15.09 5.85
CA PHE A 54 8.90 -13.90 6.27
C PHE A 54 8.83 -12.74 5.26
N ILE A 55 8.78 -13.05 3.96
CA ILE A 55 8.68 -12.02 2.92
C ILE A 55 7.28 -11.40 2.94
N TYR A 56 6.23 -12.22 3.10
CA TYR A 56 4.87 -11.69 3.30
C TYR A 56 4.80 -10.78 4.52
N PHE A 57 5.40 -11.19 5.64
CA PHE A 57 5.49 -10.35 6.84
C PHE A 57 6.13 -9.00 6.52
N MET A 58 7.30 -9.00 5.90
CA MET A 58 8.02 -7.76 5.56
C MET A 58 7.25 -6.90 4.58
N THR A 59 6.59 -7.49 3.59
CA THR A 59 5.73 -6.76 2.65
C THR A 59 4.60 -6.06 3.39
N TYR A 60 3.81 -6.76 4.20
CA TYR A 60 2.75 -6.12 4.98
C TYR A 60 3.29 -5.08 5.94
N PHE A 61 4.40 -5.37 6.62
CA PHE A 61 4.98 -4.47 7.62
C PHE A 61 5.38 -3.15 7.01
N VAL A 62 6.15 -3.17 5.91
CA VAL A 62 6.59 -1.94 5.23
C VAL A 62 5.40 -1.15 4.69
N HIS A 63 4.40 -1.83 4.12
CA HIS A 63 3.23 -1.15 3.55
C HIS A 63 2.35 -0.51 4.64
N LEU A 64 2.10 -1.22 5.73
CA LEU A 64 1.29 -0.71 6.85
C LEU A 64 2.04 0.36 7.64
N CYS A 65 3.36 0.25 7.80
CA CYS A 65 4.18 1.34 8.35
C CYS A 65 4.07 2.59 7.48
N LEU A 66 4.21 2.45 6.16
CA LEU A 66 4.12 3.58 5.24
C LEU A 66 2.74 4.25 5.28
N ILE A 67 1.66 3.45 5.16
CA ILE A 67 0.29 3.96 5.25
C ILE A 67 0.04 4.59 6.63
N GLY A 68 0.49 3.93 7.70
CA GLY A 68 0.36 4.42 9.06
C GLY A 68 1.06 5.76 9.28
N LEU A 69 2.28 5.94 8.76
CA LEU A 69 3.00 7.21 8.84
C LEU A 69 2.28 8.32 8.05
N LEU A 70 1.74 8.01 6.86
CA LEU A 70 0.98 8.96 6.04
C LEU A 70 -0.33 9.41 6.73
N ILE A 71 -1.01 8.48 7.42
CA ILE A 71 -2.27 8.76 8.12
C ILE A 71 -2.02 9.38 9.50
N PHE A 72 -0.96 9.00 10.20
CA PHE A 72 -0.71 9.50 11.55
C PHE A 72 -0.54 11.02 11.55
N GLU A 73 0.16 11.56 10.55
CA GLU A 73 0.32 13.01 10.36
C GLU A 73 -1.03 13.73 10.14
N LEU A 74 -2.04 13.04 9.58
CA LEU A 74 -3.38 13.57 9.39
C LEU A 74 -4.19 13.66 10.70
N LEU A 75 -3.95 12.73 11.63
CA LEU A 75 -4.80 12.55 12.81
C LEU A 75 -4.41 13.44 14.01
N SER A 76 -3.26 14.15 13.95
CA SER A 76 -2.76 15.07 14.98
C SER A 76 -3.12 14.64 16.42
N ILE A 77 -2.81 13.37 16.75
CA ILE A 77 -3.25 12.71 17.98
C ILE A 77 -2.42 13.23 19.15
N GLU A 78 -2.74 14.42 19.66
CA GLU A 78 -2.03 15.07 20.77
C GLU A 78 -2.17 14.33 22.11
N TRP A 79 -3.19 13.48 22.25
CA TRP A 79 -3.47 12.72 23.48
C TRP A 79 -2.63 11.44 23.62
N LEU A 80 -1.87 11.05 22.58
CA LEU A 80 -0.95 9.93 22.68
C LEU A 80 0.40 10.42 23.20
N SER A 81 0.65 10.24 24.50
CA SER A 81 1.94 10.56 25.15
C SER A 81 3.08 9.62 24.75
N ILE A 82 2.79 8.59 23.96
CA ILE A 82 3.75 7.59 23.45
C ILE A 82 4.34 8.11 22.14
N ASN A 83 5.63 7.84 21.90
CA ASN A 83 6.30 8.16 20.64
C ASN A 83 5.46 7.68 19.43
N PRO A 84 4.88 8.62 18.64
CA PRO A 84 3.98 8.31 17.54
C PRO A 84 4.49 7.28 16.53
N ILE A 85 5.77 7.39 16.19
CA ILE A 85 6.40 6.53 15.20
C ILE A 85 6.48 5.11 15.74
N LEU A 86 6.85 4.95 17.00
CA LEU A 86 6.91 3.64 17.66
C LEU A 86 5.52 3.00 17.70
N PHE A 87 4.48 3.78 17.98
CA PHE A 87 3.11 3.28 17.99
C PHE A 87 2.67 2.76 16.62
N VAL A 88 2.92 3.52 15.55
CA VAL A 88 2.66 3.09 14.16
C VAL A 88 3.41 1.81 13.83
N VAL A 89 4.70 1.73 14.17
CA VAL A 89 5.55 0.55 13.92
C VAL A 89 5.01 -0.68 14.65
N CYS A 90 4.62 -0.55 15.92
CA CYS A 90 4.08 -1.65 16.71
C CYS A 90 2.75 -2.16 16.15
N ILE A 91 1.84 -1.25 15.77
CA ILE A 91 0.55 -1.64 15.16
C ILE A 91 0.78 -2.30 13.80
N ALA A 92 1.65 -1.73 12.96
CA ALA A 92 1.97 -2.30 11.65
C ALA A 92 2.56 -3.71 11.80
N ALA A 93 3.46 -3.93 12.77
CA ALA A 93 4.01 -5.25 13.07
C ALA A 93 2.93 -6.25 13.51
N LEU A 94 2.04 -5.84 14.42
CA LEU A 94 0.94 -6.67 14.91
C LEU A 94 -0.01 -7.09 13.78
N ILE A 95 -0.48 -6.13 12.97
CA ILE A 95 -1.38 -6.41 11.85
C ILE A 95 -0.69 -7.28 10.79
N SER A 96 0.60 -7.05 10.53
CA SER A 96 1.37 -7.87 9.58
C SER A 96 1.52 -9.31 10.05
N LEU A 97 1.73 -9.52 11.35
CA LEU A 97 1.76 -10.85 11.94
C LEU A 97 0.42 -11.56 11.75
N ILE A 98 -0.70 -10.88 12.02
CA ILE A 98 -2.04 -11.41 11.81
C ILE A 98 -2.25 -11.79 10.33
N ALA A 99 -1.87 -10.91 9.40
CA ALA A 99 -2.00 -11.14 7.96
C ALA A 99 -1.26 -12.40 7.48
N VAL A 100 -0.07 -12.66 8.03
CA VAL A 100 0.73 -13.85 7.73
C VAL A 100 0.11 -15.11 8.33
N ILE A 101 -0.39 -15.04 9.57
CA ILE A 101 -1.05 -16.17 10.25
C ILE A 101 -2.29 -16.62 9.47
N ILE A 102 -3.11 -15.69 9.00
CA ILE A 102 -4.31 -15.99 8.20
C ILE A 102 -3.99 -16.35 6.74
N ARG A 103 -2.70 -16.40 6.38
CA ARG A 103 -2.18 -16.66 5.03
C ARG A 103 -2.79 -15.74 3.97
N SER A 104 -2.93 -14.46 4.29
CA SER A 104 -3.43 -13.47 3.32
C SER A 104 -2.37 -13.21 2.25
N ASN A 105 -2.83 -13.06 1.01
CA ASN A 105 -1.99 -12.71 -0.11
C ASN A 105 -1.90 -11.19 -0.29
N THR A 106 -0.81 -10.76 -0.91
CA THR A 106 -0.49 -9.35 -1.20
C THR A 106 -1.35 -8.71 -2.31
N SER A 107 -2.31 -9.47 -2.87
CA SER A 107 -3.27 -8.98 -3.87
C SER A 107 -4.09 -7.79 -3.35
N THR A 108 -4.46 -7.81 -2.06
CA THR A 108 -5.16 -6.70 -1.40
C THR A 108 -4.35 -5.41 -1.44
N LEU A 109 -3.07 -5.49 -1.09
CA LEU A 109 -2.15 -4.34 -1.16
C LEU A 109 -1.99 -3.85 -2.60
N SER A 110 -1.95 -4.78 -3.57
CA SER A 110 -1.81 -4.43 -4.99
C SER A 110 -2.98 -3.56 -5.47
N LEU A 111 -4.22 -3.90 -5.10
CA LEU A 111 -5.40 -3.13 -5.50
C LEU A 111 -5.52 -1.82 -4.73
N PHE A 112 -5.21 -1.82 -3.44
CA PHE A 112 -5.16 -0.60 -2.64
C PHE A 112 -4.19 0.42 -3.23
N TRP A 113 -2.95 0.01 -3.54
CA TRP A 113 -1.95 0.90 -4.12
C TRP A 113 -2.32 1.37 -5.51
N LEU A 114 -2.94 0.52 -6.34
CA LEU A 114 -3.40 0.94 -7.66
C LEU A 114 -4.43 2.07 -7.54
N ALA A 115 -5.41 1.90 -6.66
CA ALA A 115 -6.41 2.93 -6.40
C ALA A 115 -5.77 4.22 -5.87
N LEU A 116 -4.85 4.11 -4.91
CA LEU A 116 -4.16 5.26 -4.34
C LEU A 116 -3.33 6.01 -5.39
N HIS A 117 -2.57 5.31 -6.23
CA HIS A 117 -1.83 5.92 -7.34
C HIS A 117 -2.75 6.70 -8.30
N ILE A 118 -3.86 6.08 -8.71
CA ILE A 118 -4.83 6.72 -9.62
C ILE A 118 -5.41 7.97 -8.97
N LEU A 119 -5.79 7.91 -7.69
CA LEU A 119 -6.39 9.03 -6.98
C LEU A 119 -5.38 10.18 -6.77
N ILE A 120 -4.13 9.89 -6.45
CA ILE A 120 -3.07 10.91 -6.35
C ILE A 120 -2.81 11.58 -7.70
N LEU A 121 -2.75 10.80 -8.78
CA LEU A 121 -2.58 11.35 -10.13
C LEU A 121 -3.78 12.23 -10.52
N ALA A 122 -5.00 11.74 -10.29
CA ALA A 122 -6.22 12.50 -10.56
C ALA A 122 -6.24 13.81 -9.76
N TYR A 123 -5.91 13.76 -8.47
CA TYR A 123 -5.80 14.94 -7.62
C TYR A 123 -4.74 15.93 -8.13
N GLY A 124 -3.59 15.44 -8.62
CA GLY A 124 -2.58 16.29 -9.25
C GLY A 124 -3.06 17.06 -10.47
N PHE A 125 -4.06 16.56 -11.21
CA PHE A 125 -4.64 17.25 -12.37
C PHE A 125 -5.73 18.27 -12.02
N ILE A 126 -6.47 18.04 -10.93
CA ILE A 126 -7.62 18.88 -10.53
C ILE A 126 -7.31 19.81 -9.36
N GLY A 127 -6.21 19.58 -8.65
CA GLY A 127 -5.84 20.31 -7.45
C GLY A 127 -5.36 21.72 -7.73
N GLU A 128 -5.33 22.54 -6.69
CA GLU A 128 -4.76 23.88 -6.75
C GLU A 128 -3.23 23.80 -6.85
N GLY A 129 -2.66 24.44 -7.87
CA GLY A 129 -1.22 24.44 -8.15
C GLY A 129 -0.86 23.77 -9.49
N THR A 130 0.44 23.60 -9.73
CA THR A 130 0.91 22.85 -10.91
C THR A 130 0.95 21.36 -10.60
N PHE A 131 0.72 20.51 -11.60
CA PHE A 131 0.76 19.05 -11.44
C PHE A 131 2.02 18.58 -10.68
N TRP A 132 3.19 19.08 -11.07
CA TRP A 132 4.47 18.70 -10.46
C TRP A 132 4.65 19.19 -9.03
N SER A 133 4.08 20.34 -8.68
CA SER A 133 4.09 20.86 -7.31
C SER A 133 3.01 20.24 -6.42
N THR A 134 2.17 19.35 -6.95
CA THR A 134 1.06 18.79 -6.18
C THR A 134 1.14 17.27 -6.12
N VAL A 135 1.53 16.62 -7.23
CA VAL A 135 1.58 15.16 -7.31
C VAL A 135 2.55 14.60 -6.28
N TRP A 136 2.08 13.60 -5.52
CA TRP A 136 2.86 12.93 -4.49
C TRP A 136 3.42 13.84 -3.39
N SER A 137 2.94 15.07 -3.24
CA SER A 137 3.25 15.87 -2.06
C SER A 137 2.64 15.24 -0.81
N PRO A 138 3.27 15.32 0.37
CA PRO A 138 2.69 14.80 1.61
C PRO A 138 1.25 15.31 1.84
N GLY A 139 1.02 16.61 1.59
CA GLY A 139 -0.32 17.20 1.66
C GLY A 139 -1.31 16.61 0.66
N SER A 140 -0.91 16.39 -0.60
CA SER A 140 -1.79 15.76 -1.59
C SER A 140 -2.19 14.34 -1.20
N VAL A 141 -1.24 13.56 -0.70
CA VAL A 141 -1.48 12.17 -0.28
C VAL A 141 -2.46 12.18 0.90
N GLN A 142 -2.25 13.04 1.89
CA GLN A 142 -3.16 13.20 3.03
C GLN A 142 -4.57 13.64 2.61
N VAL A 143 -4.70 14.60 1.69
CA VAL A 143 -5.99 15.04 1.16
C VAL A 143 -6.69 13.90 0.43
N VAL A 144 -5.96 13.13 -0.38
CA VAL A 144 -6.51 11.95 -1.06
C VAL A 144 -7.01 10.91 -0.06
N PHE A 145 -6.23 10.62 0.99
CA PHE A 145 -6.66 9.73 2.07
C PHE A 145 -7.93 10.25 2.73
N LYS A 146 -7.98 11.52 3.13
CA LYS A 146 -9.14 12.10 3.83
C LYS A 146 -10.39 12.13 2.96
N THR A 147 -10.27 12.55 1.70
CA THR A 147 -11.41 12.76 0.81
C THR A 147 -11.91 11.45 0.21
N PHE A 148 -11.02 10.50 -0.10
CA PHE A 148 -11.35 9.28 -0.82
C PHE A 148 -11.16 8.00 0.02
N TYR A 149 -11.12 8.09 1.35
CA TYR A 149 -10.95 6.93 2.23
C TYR A 149 -11.96 5.81 1.93
N SER A 150 -13.23 6.16 1.66
CA SER A 150 -14.28 5.19 1.34
C SER A 150 -13.96 4.38 0.08
N ILE A 151 -13.38 5.03 -0.94
CA ILE A 151 -12.95 4.36 -2.18
C ILE A 151 -11.75 3.46 -1.89
N LEU A 152 -10.77 3.95 -1.13
CA LEU A 152 -9.58 3.17 -0.74
C LEU A 152 -9.97 1.91 0.05
N ILE A 153 -10.92 2.03 0.99
CA ILE A 153 -11.47 0.90 1.74
C ILE A 153 -12.22 -0.05 0.80
N ALA A 154 -13.02 0.46 -0.15
CA ALA A 154 -13.72 -0.39 -1.11
C ALA A 154 -12.73 -1.24 -1.94
N PHE A 155 -11.67 -0.64 -2.48
CA PHE A 155 -10.62 -1.38 -3.21
C PHE A 155 -9.87 -2.37 -2.33
N PHE A 156 -9.64 -2.03 -1.06
CA PHE A 156 -9.08 -2.95 -0.08
C PHE A 156 -10.00 -4.17 0.13
N LEU A 157 -11.30 -3.95 0.37
CA LEU A 157 -12.29 -5.02 0.57
C LEU A 157 -12.46 -5.88 -0.68
N ILE A 158 -12.49 -5.28 -1.87
CA ILE A 158 -12.48 -6.00 -3.15
C ILE A 158 -11.25 -6.91 -3.22
N GLY A 159 -10.09 -6.42 -2.82
CA GLY A 159 -8.87 -7.22 -2.78
C GLY A 159 -8.92 -8.38 -1.80
N VAL A 160 -9.45 -8.17 -0.58
CA VAL A 160 -9.66 -9.24 0.39
C VAL A 160 -10.63 -10.30 -0.15
N PHE A 161 -11.73 -9.87 -0.76
CA PHE A 161 -12.72 -10.77 -1.36
C PHE A 161 -12.10 -11.61 -2.48
N LEU A 162 -11.40 -10.96 -3.43
CA LEU A 162 -10.75 -11.65 -4.54
C LEU A 162 -9.69 -12.63 -4.06
N ASP A 163 -8.93 -12.29 -3.02
CA ASP A 163 -7.93 -13.19 -2.44
C ASP A 163 -8.58 -14.45 -1.83
N ARG A 164 -9.63 -14.28 -1.03
CA ARG A 164 -10.38 -15.42 -0.47
C ARG A 164 -11.01 -16.28 -1.54
N PHE A 165 -11.65 -15.66 -2.53
CA PHE A 165 -12.26 -16.36 -3.66
C PHE A 165 -11.23 -17.20 -4.44
N GLN A 166 -10.03 -16.66 -4.69
CA GLN A 166 -8.95 -17.40 -5.37
C GLN A 166 -8.45 -18.60 -4.56
N ASN A 167 -8.32 -18.44 -3.25
CA ASN A 167 -7.85 -19.51 -2.39
C ASN A 167 -8.86 -20.67 -2.34
N GLU A 168 -10.16 -20.39 -2.30
CA GLU A 168 -11.20 -21.42 -2.37
C GLU A 168 -11.24 -22.11 -3.74
N LEU A 169 -11.15 -21.36 -4.84
CA LEU A 169 -11.06 -21.97 -6.18
C LEU A 169 -9.86 -22.90 -6.30
N ARG A 170 -8.68 -22.48 -5.83
CA ARG A 170 -7.47 -23.33 -5.85
C ARG A 170 -7.63 -24.59 -5.03
N ARG A 171 -8.33 -24.52 -3.90
CA ARG A 171 -8.64 -25.68 -3.07
C ARG A 171 -9.56 -26.64 -3.81
N GLU A 172 -10.64 -26.16 -4.39
CA GLU A 172 -11.60 -26.97 -5.15
C GLU A 172 -10.94 -27.67 -6.35
N TYR A 173 -10.08 -26.99 -7.11
CA TYR A 173 -9.34 -27.60 -8.22
C TYR A 173 -8.32 -28.63 -7.76
N ARG A 174 -7.70 -28.44 -6.60
CA ARG A 174 -6.75 -29.43 -6.04
C ARG A 174 -7.47 -30.67 -5.56
N ASP A 175 -8.64 -30.53 -4.96
CA ASP A 175 -9.40 -31.65 -4.40
C ASP A 175 -10.11 -32.49 -5.49
N ARG A 176 -10.13 -32.01 -6.75
CA ARG A 176 -10.68 -32.73 -7.93
C ARG A 176 -9.66 -33.54 -8.74
N ASN A 177 -8.36 -33.38 -8.49
CA ASN A 177 -7.28 -34.13 -9.14
C ASN A 177 -6.65 -35.10 -8.14
#